data_AF-A0A9D1T298-F1
#
_entry.id   AF-A0A9D1T298-F1
#
_cell.length_a   1.000
_cell.length_b   1.000
_cell.length_c   1.000
_cell.angle_alpha   90.00
_cell.angle_beta   90.00
_cell.angle_gamma   90.00
#
_symmetry.space_group_name_H-M   'P 1'
#
loop_
_entity.id
_entity.type
_entity.pdbx_description
1 polymer ?
#
loop_
_entity_poly.entity_id
_entity_poly.type
_entity_poly.pdbx_seq_one_letter_code
_entity_poly.pdbx_strand_id
1 'polypeptide(L)' 'PFASPAIEKIEVTGHAKVRRAKLYYLRSRTGKAARLRAL' A
#
# COMPACT_ATOMS: atom_id res chain seq x y z
N PRO A 1 -7.38 -9.27 -10.98
CA PRO A 1 -7.61 -10.58 -10.33
C PRO A 1 -6.28 -11.12 -9.78
N PHE A 2 -6.26 -11.85 -8.65
CA PHE A 2 -5.01 -12.34 -8.05
C PHE A 2 -4.29 -13.38 -8.92
N ALA A 3 -5.03 -14.21 -9.67
CA ALA A 3 -4.48 -15.21 -10.58
C ALA A 3 -4.29 -14.67 -12.00
N SER A 4 -3.71 -13.48 -12.15
CA SER A 4 -3.41 -12.93 -13.48
C SER A 4 -2.22 -13.65 -14.10
N PRO A 5 -2.30 -14.16 -15.35
CA PRO A 5 -1.20 -14.87 -16.00
C PRO A 5 -0.01 -13.95 -16.35
N ALA A 6 -0.19 -12.62 -16.28
CA ALA A 6 0.86 -11.64 -16.56
C ALA A 6 1.78 -11.35 -15.35
N ILE A 7 1.46 -11.85 -14.15
CA ILE A 7 2.21 -11.57 -12.92
C ILE A 7 2.86 -12.86 -12.43
N GLU A 8 4.20 -12.90 -12.40
CA GLU A 8 4.98 -14.06 -11.95
C GLU A 8 5.10 -14.14 -10.42
N LYS A 9 5.56 -13.06 -9.77
CA LYS A 9 5.77 -12.99 -8.32
C LYS A 9 5.52 -11.57 -7.78
N ILE A 10 4.99 -11.49 -6.56
CA ILE A 10 4.85 -10.24 -5.80
C ILE A 10 5.75 -10.34 -4.57
N GLU A 11 6.66 -9.39 -4.41
CA GLU A 11 7.54 -9.28 -3.24
C GLU A 11 7.12 -8.10 -2.37
N VAL A 12 7.08 -8.32 -1.05
CA VAL A 12 6.73 -7.26 -0.09
C VAL A 12 8.00 -6.49 0.26
N THR A 13 8.04 -5.22 -0.13
CA THR A 13 9.18 -4.33 0.14
C THR A 13 9.20 -3.80 1.57
N GLY A 14 8.06 -3.79 2.27
CA GLY A 14 7.99 -3.36 3.66
C GLY A 14 6.58 -3.38 4.24
N HIS A 15 6.51 -3.24 5.56
CA HIS A 15 5.26 -3.18 6.32
C HIS A 15 5.06 -1.81 6.96
N ALA A 16 3.81 -1.37 7.02
CA ALA A 16 3.44 -0.11 7.64
C ALA A 16 2.25 -0.28 8.56
N LYS A 17 2.21 0.50 9.65
CA LYS A 17 1.13 0.46 10.63
C LYS A 17 -0.01 1.39 10.20
N VAL A 18 -1.19 0.81 9.94
CA VAL A 18 -2.41 1.56 9.57
C VAL A 18 -3.54 1.25 10.54
N ARG A 19 -4.46 2.21 10.71
CA ARG A 19 -5.64 2.06 11.59
C ARG A 19 -6.92 1.69 10.84
N ARG A 20 -6.94 1.88 9.52
CA ARG A 20 -8.12 1.66 8.66
C ARG A 20 -7.81 0.53 7.68
N ALA A 21 -8.77 -0.37 7.45
CA ALA A 21 -8.63 -1.44 6.45
C ALA A 21 -8.59 -0.90 5.01
N LYS A 22 -9.36 0.16 4.73
CA LYS A 22 -9.38 0.85 3.43
C LYS A 22 -8.58 2.15 3.50
N LEU A 23 -7.63 2.32 2.59
CA LEU A 23 -6.70 3.46 2.57
C LEU A 23 -7.12 4.59 1.62
N TYR A 24 -8.42 4.81 1.41
CA TYR A 24 -8.89 5.83 0.47
C TYR A 24 -8.48 7.26 0.82
N TYR A 25 -8.20 7.53 2.11
CA TYR A 25 -7.69 8.83 2.55
C TYR A 25 -6.31 9.16 1.99
N LEU A 26 -5.57 8.18 1.46
CA LEU A 26 -4.30 8.43 0.78
C LEU A 26 -4.50 9.05 -0.60
N ARG A 27 -5.66 8.90 -1.24
CA ARG A 27 -5.93 9.45 -2.58
C ARG A 27 -5.89 10.97 -2.62
N SER A 28 -6.23 11.64 -1.51
CA SER A 28 -6.20 13.10 -1.40
C SER A 28 -4.92 13.62 -0.73
N ARG A 29 -3.97 12.76 -0.37
CA ARG A 29 -2.71 13.15 0.29
C ARG A 29 -1.55 13.00 -0.69
N THR A 30 -0.62 13.94 -0.65
CA THR A 30 0.57 13.94 -1.52
C THR A 30 1.84 14.25 -0.74
N GLY A 31 2.99 13.95 -1.36
CA GLY A 31 4.31 14.22 -0.80
C GLY A 31 4.55 13.53 0.55
N LYS A 32 5.21 14.26 1.47
CA LYS A 32 5.58 13.74 2.80
C LYS A 32 4.36 13.34 3.64
N ALA A 33 3.19 13.94 3.40
CA ALA A 33 1.96 13.67 4.15
C ALA A 33 1.29 12.33 3.78
N ALA A 34 1.61 11.77 2.61
CA ALA A 34 1.13 10.47 2.17
C ALA A 34 2.00 9.30 2.70
N ARG A 35 3.20 9.60 3.23
CA ARG A 35 4.12 8.57 3.70
C ARG A 35 3.57 7.89 4.95
N LEU A 36 3.42 6.57 4.89
CA LEU A 36 3.00 5.77 6.02
C LEU A 36 4.17 5.55 6.99
N ARG A 37 3.84 5.43 8.27
CA ARG A 37 4.82 5.10 9.31
C ARG A 37 5.17 3.62 9.21
N ALA A 38 6.47 3.33 9.12
CA ALA A 38 6.96 1.95 9.18
C ALA A 38 6.49 1.27 10.47
N LEU A 39 6.29 -0.05 10.38
CA LEU A 39 5.93 -0.86 11.53
C LEU A 39 7.05 -0.91 12.57
#